data_AF-A0A397IYP7-F1
#
_entry.id   AF-A0A397IYP7-F1
#
_cell.length_a   1.000
_cell.length_b   1.000
_cell.length_c   1.000
_cell.angle_alpha   90.00
_cell.angle_beta   90.00
_cell.angle_gamma   90.00
#
_symmetry.space_group_name_H-M   'P 1'
#
loop_
_entity.id
_entity.type
_entity.pdbx_description
1 polymer ?
#
loop_
_entity_poly.entity_id
_entity_poly.type
_entity_poly.pdbx_seq_one_letter_code
_entity_poly.pdbx_strand_id
1 'polypeptide(L)'
;MKSFSCKINKVPVTVILDSGANCNVIGDEVVNGVGLKIDDTSDTEIYNPSKFDILGVIREIEISILSQGPKWKQVKITDIFVSNQSQLKFVLVLGQPWFQENAMKVDFPNKTLTLLDGTNISLVIGPGIPPPTQLNQ
;
A
#
# COMPACT_ATOMS: atom_id res chain seq x y z
N MET A 1 8.55 -10.77 2.34
CA MET A 1 7.63 -9.65 2.05
C MET A 1 6.42 -10.22 1.32
N LYS A 2 5.20 -9.74 1.62
CA LYS A 2 3.96 -10.21 0.98
C LYS A 2 3.41 -9.08 0.15
N SER A 3 3.19 -9.34 -1.13
CA SER A 3 2.80 -8.31 -2.07
C SER A 3 1.83 -8.81 -3.11
N PHE A 4 1.18 -7.89 -3.79
CA PHE A 4 0.44 -8.16 -5.02
C PHE A 4 0.57 -6.93 -5.93
N SER A 5 0.21 -7.08 -7.21
CA SER A 5 0.16 -5.96 -8.13
C SER A 5 -1.26 -5.42 -8.22
N CYS A 6 -1.39 -4.10 -8.15
CA CYS A 6 -2.62 -3.39 -8.47
C CYS A 6 -2.36 -2.39 -9.60
N LYS A 7 -3.42 -1.69 -10.02
CA LYS A 7 -3.31 -0.51 -10.88
C LYS A 7 -3.91 0.70 -10.18
N ILE A 8 -3.18 1.81 -10.24
CA ILE A 8 -3.69 3.16 -9.93
C ILE A 8 -3.66 3.94 -11.24
N ASN A 9 -4.77 4.54 -11.65
CA ASN A 9 -4.86 5.26 -12.93
C ASN A 9 -4.31 4.46 -14.13
N LYS A 10 -4.57 3.14 -14.15
CA LYS A 10 -4.09 2.16 -15.14
C LYS A 10 -2.57 1.86 -15.10
N VAL A 11 -1.80 2.51 -14.25
CA VAL A 11 -0.37 2.27 -14.04
C VAL A 11 -0.17 1.14 -13.03
N PRO A 12 0.66 0.12 -13.31
CA PRO A 12 0.93 -0.96 -12.37
C PRO A 12 1.70 -0.48 -11.15
N VAL A 13 1.25 -0.88 -9.96
CA VAL A 13 1.87 -0.53 -8.67
C VAL A 13 2.04 -1.80 -7.85
N THR A 14 3.19 -1.88 -7.17
CA THR A 14 3.45 -2.97 -6.21
C THR A 14 2.86 -2.58 -4.87
N VAL A 15 2.00 -3.45 -4.36
CA VAL A 15 1.40 -3.30 -3.03
C VAL A 15 2.10 -4.22 -2.05
N ILE A 16 2.50 -3.71 -0.89
CA ILE A 16 2.98 -4.48 0.25
C ILE A 16 1.86 -4.57 1.29
N LEU A 17 1.62 -5.78 1.76
CA LEU A 17 0.70 -6.05 2.85
C LEU A 17 1.45 -6.07 4.18
N ASP A 18 1.18 -5.09 5.04
CA ASP A 18 1.76 -4.99 6.38
C ASP A 18 0.68 -4.78 7.44
N SER A 19 0.10 -5.88 7.93
CA SER A 19 -0.91 -5.84 8.99
C SER A 19 -0.37 -5.34 10.34
N GLY A 20 0.95 -5.14 10.48
CA GLY A 20 1.57 -4.54 11.67
C GLY A 20 1.72 -3.02 11.56
N ALA A 21 1.60 -2.45 10.36
CA ALA A 21 1.57 -1.01 10.16
C ALA A 21 0.22 -0.44 10.60
N ASN A 22 0.25 0.69 11.30
CA ASN A 22 -0.96 1.38 11.79
C ASN A 22 -1.55 2.38 10.77
N CYS A 23 -0.93 2.50 9.59
CA CYS A 23 -1.32 3.46 8.56
C CYS A 23 -1.07 2.91 7.16
N ASN A 24 -1.73 3.50 6.17
CA ASN A 24 -1.44 3.27 4.75
C ASN A 24 -0.37 4.25 4.31
N VAL A 25 0.60 3.80 3.52
CA VAL A 25 1.70 4.65 3.05
C VAL A 25 1.92 4.46 1.56
N ILE A 26 2.17 5.54 0.83
CA ILE A 26 2.52 5.49 -0.59
C ILE A 26 3.82 6.27 -0.83
N GLY A 27 4.71 5.69 -1.63
CA GLY A 27 5.93 6.35 -2.05
C GLY A 27 5.67 7.53 -2.98
N ASP A 28 6.42 8.61 -2.81
CA ASP A 28 6.34 9.84 -3.61
C ASP A 28 6.53 9.59 -5.12
N GLU A 29 7.40 8.66 -5.52
CA GLU A 29 7.56 8.31 -6.95
C GLU A 29 6.34 7.59 -7.52
N VAL A 30 5.60 6.83 -6.70
CA VAL A 30 4.33 6.26 -7.13
C VAL A 30 3.32 7.39 -7.35
N VAL A 31 3.20 8.31 -6.39
CA VAL A 31 2.29 9.47 -6.47
C VAL A 31 2.58 10.30 -7.74
N ASN A 32 3.84 10.64 -7.97
CA ASN A 32 4.27 11.38 -9.16
C ASN A 32 4.01 10.59 -10.44
N GLY A 33 4.36 9.30 -10.46
CA GLY A 33 4.20 8.42 -11.62
C GLY A 33 2.75 8.17 -12.03
N VAL A 34 1.81 8.22 -11.07
CA VAL A 34 0.38 8.03 -11.34
C VAL A 34 -0.43 9.33 -11.38
N GLY A 35 0.22 10.48 -11.18
CA GLY A 35 -0.38 11.81 -11.26
C GLY A 35 -1.38 12.10 -10.15
N LEU A 36 -1.16 11.57 -8.94
CA LEU A 36 -2.00 11.88 -7.78
C LEU A 36 -1.64 13.24 -7.19
N LYS A 37 -2.63 13.94 -6.66
CA LYS A 37 -2.43 15.19 -5.92
C LYS A 37 -2.27 14.88 -4.44
N ILE A 38 -1.32 15.54 -3.80
CA ILE A 38 -1.10 15.47 -2.36
C ILE A 38 -1.94 16.59 -1.73
N ASP A 39 -2.79 16.26 -0.77
CA ASP A 39 -3.54 17.24 0.01
C ASP A 39 -2.65 17.84 1.11
N ASP A 40 -2.92 19.11 1.46
CA ASP A 40 -2.08 19.87 2.38
C ASP A 40 -2.05 19.29 3.81
N THR A 41 -0.94 19.57 4.48
CA THR A 41 -0.31 18.87 5.61
C THR A 41 -0.88 19.21 6.98
N SER A 42 -1.91 20.05 7.11
CA SER A 42 -2.37 20.53 8.42
C SER A 42 -2.79 19.43 9.40
N ASP A 43 -3.22 18.27 8.88
CA ASP A 43 -3.59 17.11 9.70
C ASP A 43 -2.47 16.06 9.83
N THR A 44 -1.33 16.25 9.16
CA THR A 44 -0.22 15.27 9.20
C THR A 44 0.40 15.18 10.57
N GLU A 45 0.49 16.29 11.34
CA GLU A 45 1.04 16.28 12.70
C GLU A 45 0.17 15.49 13.70
N ILE A 46 -1.15 15.39 13.45
CA ILE A 46 -2.08 14.67 14.33
C ILE A 46 -1.93 13.15 14.18
N TYR A 47 -1.55 12.69 12.98
CA TYR A 47 -1.50 11.27 12.64
C TYR A 47 -0.09 10.73 12.34
N ASN A 48 0.95 11.58 12.33
CA ASN A 48 2.31 11.14 12.01
C ASN A 48 2.79 10.12 13.05
N PRO A 49 3.01 8.86 12.68
CA PRO A 49 3.52 7.85 13.58
C PRO A 49 5.03 7.99 13.78
N SER A 50 5.53 9.18 14.17
CA SER A 50 6.86 9.53 14.70
C SER A 50 8.12 8.88 14.06
N LYS A 51 8.02 8.23 12.91
CA LYS A 51 9.06 7.28 12.40
C LYS A 51 9.50 7.54 10.97
N PHE A 52 8.86 8.46 10.25
CA PHE A 52 9.24 8.77 8.88
C PHE A 52 8.78 10.15 8.43
N ASP A 53 9.52 10.74 7.48
CA ASP A 53 9.17 12.00 6.85
C ASP A 53 7.91 11.80 5.99
N ILE A 54 6.89 12.59 6.30
CA ILE A 54 5.60 12.60 5.62
C ILE A 54 5.54 13.90 4.79
N LEU A 55 5.31 13.75 3.49
CA LEU A 55 5.17 14.87 2.56
C LEU A 55 3.73 15.42 2.51
N GLY A 56 2.75 14.63 2.95
CA GLY A 56 1.33 14.98 2.97
C GLY A 56 0.45 13.74 3.05
N VAL A 57 -0.85 13.95 2.83
CA VAL A 57 -1.87 12.88 2.86
C VAL A 57 -2.64 12.88 1.55
N ILE A 58 -3.06 11.70 1.11
CA ILE A 58 -4.06 11.52 0.07
C ILE A 58 -5.29 10.91 0.74
N ARG A 59 -6.43 11.62 0.69
CA ARG A 59 -7.64 11.23 1.45
C ARG A 59 -8.30 9.96 0.94
N GLU A 60 -8.38 9.81 -0.37
CA GLU A 60 -8.96 8.62 -0.98
C GLU A 60 -8.30 8.34 -2.33
N ILE A 61 -7.98 7.07 -2.59
CA ILE A 61 -7.73 6.56 -3.94
C ILE A 61 -8.52 5.28 -4.18
N GLU A 62 -8.72 4.97 -5.46
CA GLU A 62 -9.26 3.68 -5.88
C GLU A 62 -8.17 2.89 -6.63
N ILE A 63 -7.93 1.66 -6.19
CA ILE A 63 -7.03 0.73 -6.85
C ILE A 63 -7.83 -0.34 -7.58
N SER A 64 -7.34 -0.75 -8.75
CA SER A 64 -7.84 -1.92 -9.45
C SER A 64 -6.94 -3.12 -9.14
N ILE A 65 -7.51 -4.17 -8.59
CA ILE A 65 -6.81 -5.42 -8.23
C ILE A 65 -7.31 -6.53 -9.15
N LEU A 66 -6.40 -7.34 -9.68
CA LEU A 66 -6.78 -8.53 -10.42
C LEU A 66 -7.17 -9.63 -9.43
N SER A 67 -8.44 -10.06 -9.47
CA SER A 67 -8.88 -11.22 -8.70
C SER A 67 -8.34 -12.54 -9.29
N GLN A 68 -8.50 -13.65 -8.58
CA GLN A 68 -8.23 -15.00 -9.11
C GLN A 68 -9.16 -15.41 -10.28
N GLY A 69 -10.12 -14.55 -10.67
CA GLY A 69 -10.93 -14.70 -11.88
C GLY A 69 -10.62 -13.62 -12.94
N PRO A 70 -11.37 -13.57 -14.06
CA PRO A 70 -11.11 -12.64 -15.17
C PRO A 70 -11.53 -11.18 -14.86
N LYS A 71 -11.80 -10.84 -13.60
CA LYS A 71 -12.39 -9.56 -13.21
C LYS A 71 -11.39 -8.72 -12.42
N TRP A 72 -11.26 -7.47 -12.84
CA TRP A 72 -10.68 -6.42 -12.03
C TRP A 72 -11.68 -6.01 -10.96
N LYS A 73 -11.23 -5.97 -9.71
CA LYS A 73 -11.97 -5.46 -8.58
C LYS A 73 -11.44 -4.08 -8.23
N GLN A 74 -12.33 -3.11 -8.11
CA GLN A 74 -11.98 -1.82 -7.56
C GLN A 74 -12.11 -1.84 -6.04
N VAL A 75 -11.11 -1.28 -5.36
CA VAL A 75 -11.03 -1.21 -3.90
C VAL A 75 -10.56 0.19 -3.51
N LYS A 76 -11.23 0.78 -2.52
CA LYS A 76 -10.87 2.08 -1.97
C LYS A 76 -9.77 1.96 -0.93
N ILE A 77 -8.96 2.99 -0.83
CA ILE A 77 -7.99 3.18 0.24
C ILE A 77 -8.13 4.62 0.72
N THR A 78 -8.32 4.77 2.01
CA THR A 78 -8.46 6.06 2.69
C THR A 78 -7.20 6.40 3.49
N ASP A 79 -7.03 7.69 3.75
CA ASP A 79 -6.00 8.28 4.62
C ASP A 79 -4.60 7.67 4.40
N ILE A 80 -3.98 8.07 3.30
CA ILE A 80 -2.73 7.50 2.79
C ILE A 80 -1.62 8.53 2.97
N PHE A 81 -0.64 8.21 3.80
CA PHE A 81 0.51 9.09 4.00
C PHE A 81 1.47 8.97 2.84
N VAL A 82 1.96 10.10 2.35
CA VAL A 82 2.98 10.14 1.30
C VAL A 82 4.35 10.23 1.95
N SER A 83 5.26 9.32 1.58
CA SER A 83 6.64 9.32 2.10
C SER A 83 7.66 9.30 0.98
N ASN A 84 8.78 9.99 1.21
CA ASN A 84 9.98 9.96 0.35
C ASN A 84 11.06 9.00 0.87
N GLN A 85 10.77 8.18 1.89
CA GLN A 85 11.72 7.20 2.39
C GLN A 85 12.15 6.24 1.29
N SER A 86 13.46 6.01 1.18
CA SER A 86 14.07 5.26 0.08
C SER A 86 13.51 3.84 -0.07
N GLN A 87 13.20 3.17 1.04
CA GLN A 87 12.59 1.83 1.02
C GLN A 87 11.10 1.80 0.65
N LEU A 88 10.40 2.94 0.72
CA LEU A 88 8.97 3.06 0.43
C LEU A 88 8.69 3.75 -0.92
N LYS A 89 9.70 4.37 -1.51
CA LYS A 89 9.62 5.27 -2.67
C LYS A 89 8.77 4.75 -3.84
N PHE A 90 8.81 3.45 -4.12
CA PHE A 90 8.19 2.82 -5.28
C PHE A 90 7.04 1.87 -4.95
N VAL A 91 6.51 1.91 -3.73
CA VAL A 91 5.49 0.96 -3.27
C VAL A 91 4.31 1.65 -2.60
N LEU A 92 3.19 0.93 -2.57
CA LEU A 92 2.04 1.23 -1.73
C LEU A 92 2.00 0.20 -0.59
N VAL A 93 2.05 0.65 0.66
CA VAL A 93 1.92 -0.18 1.85
C VAL A 93 0.49 -0.07 2.38
N LEU A 94 -0.18 -1.20 2.51
CA LEU A 94 -1.50 -1.29 3.13
C LEU A 94 -1.35 -1.77 4.57
N GLY A 95 -1.74 -0.89 5.49
CA GLY A 95 -1.69 -1.11 6.93
C GLY A 95 -3.03 -1.56 7.51
N GLN A 96 -3.09 -1.68 8.84
CA GLN A 96 -4.28 -2.08 9.59
C GLN A 96 -5.58 -1.39 9.16
N PRO A 97 -5.62 -0.05 8.91
CA PRO A 97 -6.86 0.61 8.50
C PRO A 97 -7.47 -0.04 7.25
N TRP A 98 -6.65 -0.33 6.24
CA TRP A 98 -7.14 -1.00 5.04
C TRP A 98 -7.59 -2.45 5.30
N PHE A 99 -6.86 -3.20 6.14
CA PHE A 99 -7.27 -4.56 6.50
C PHE A 99 -8.63 -4.60 7.18
N GLN A 100 -8.89 -3.70 8.12
CA GLN A 100 -10.16 -3.66 8.86
C GLN A 100 -11.36 -3.42 7.94
N GLU A 101 -11.19 -2.59 6.92
CA GLU A 101 -12.26 -2.23 5.99
C GLU A 101 -12.43 -3.21 4.82
N ASN A 102 -11.39 -3.96 4.45
CA ASN A 102 -11.38 -4.68 3.17
C ASN A 102 -11.00 -6.16 3.28
N ALA A 103 -10.24 -6.58 4.28
CA ALA A 103 -9.67 -7.92 4.34
C ALA A 103 -10.47 -8.83 5.29
N MET A 104 -10.95 -9.96 4.77
CA MET A 104 -11.55 -11.01 5.58
C MET A 104 -10.49 -11.96 6.13
N LYS A 105 -9.57 -12.40 5.28
CA LYS A 105 -8.55 -13.40 5.62
C LYS A 105 -7.31 -13.22 4.76
N VAL A 106 -6.15 -13.42 5.38
CA VAL A 106 -4.90 -13.67 4.64
C VAL A 106 -4.48 -15.12 4.87
N ASP A 107 -4.47 -15.91 3.81
CA ASP A 107 -4.10 -17.31 3.81
C ASP A 107 -2.70 -17.47 3.21
N PHE A 108 -1.69 -17.60 4.08
CA PHE A 108 -0.29 -17.66 3.64
C PHE A 108 0.08 -18.96 2.91
N PRO A 109 -0.30 -20.16 3.39
CA PRO A 109 -0.06 -21.41 2.66
C PRO A 109 -0.61 -21.36 1.23
N ASN A 110 -1.81 -20.82 1.07
CA ASN A 110 -2.48 -20.72 -0.23
C ASN A 110 -2.17 -19.43 -0.99
N LYS A 111 -1.29 -18.56 -0.47
CA LYS A 111 -0.92 -17.27 -1.04
C LYS A 111 -2.14 -16.45 -1.50
N THR A 112 -3.19 -16.45 -0.68
CA THR A 112 -4.46 -15.83 -1.04
C THR A 112 -4.84 -14.77 -0.01
N LEU A 113 -5.23 -13.60 -0.49
CA LEU A 113 -5.96 -12.59 0.28
C LEU A 113 -7.43 -12.66 -0.11
N THR A 114 -8.31 -12.86 0.86
CA THR A 114 -9.75 -12.83 0.65
C THR A 114 -10.32 -11.52 1.18
N LEU A 115 -11.02 -10.79 0.33
CA LEU A 115 -11.73 -9.57 0.69
C LEU A 115 -13.05 -9.88 1.43
N LEU A 116 -13.63 -8.88 2.10
CA LEU A 116 -14.91 -9.02 2.82
C LEU A 116 -16.09 -9.46 1.94
N ASP A 117 -16.05 -9.16 0.64
CA ASP A 117 -17.07 -9.59 -0.31
C ASP A 117 -16.83 -11.01 -0.87
N GLY A 118 -15.83 -11.73 -0.35
CA GLY A 118 -15.44 -13.07 -0.79
C GLY A 118 -14.51 -13.11 -2.00
N THR A 119 -14.10 -11.96 -2.55
CA THR A 119 -13.14 -11.92 -3.67
C THR A 119 -11.76 -12.41 -3.23
N ASN A 120 -11.19 -13.36 -3.98
CA ASN A 120 -9.83 -13.85 -3.76
C ASN A 120 -8.82 -13.15 -4.66
N ILE A 121 -7.69 -12.76 -4.06
CA ILE A 121 -6.54 -12.12 -4.71
C ILE A 121 -5.31 -13.01 -4.49
N SER A 122 -4.56 -13.27 -5.56
CA SER A 122 -3.30 -13.99 -5.49
C SER A 122 -2.18 -13.09 -4.97
N LEU A 123 -1.42 -13.61 -4.00
CA LEU A 123 -0.27 -12.95 -3.42
C LEU A 123 1.03 -13.50 -4.02
N VAL A 124 2.00 -12.61 -4.16
CA VAL A 124 3.40 -12.92 -4.43
C VAL A 124 4.14 -12.92 -3.10
N ILE A 125 4.89 -13.98 -2.83
CA ILE A 125 5.80 -14.07 -1.68
C ILE A 125 7.21 -13.93 -2.23
N GLY A 126 7.84 -12.80 -1.93
CA GLY A 126 9.25 -12.53 -2.25
C GLY A 126 10.13 -12.53 -0.99
N PRO A 127 11.46 -12.57 -1.17
CA PRO A 127 12.38 -12.25 -0.07
C PRO A 127 11.98 -10.91 0.56
N GLY A 128 12.16 -10.77 1.87
CA GLY A 128 11.93 -9.49 2.56
C GLY A 128 12.68 -8.35 1.87
N ILE A 129 12.21 -7.10 2.02
CA ILE A 129 13.04 -5.94 1.66
C ILE A 129 14.37 -6.15 2.39
N PRO A 130 15.51 -6.26 1.68
CA PRO A 130 16.78 -6.37 2.36
C PRO A 130 16.93 -5.14 3.26
N PRO A 131 17.45 -5.29 4.50
CA PRO A 131 17.70 -4.14 5.34
C PRO A 131 18.54 -3.13 4.56
N PRO A 132 18.31 -1.81 4.74
CA PRO A 132 19.07 -0.81 4.03
C PRO A 132 20.55 -1.13 4.21
N THR A 133 21.27 -1.25 3.09
CA THR A 133 22.72 -1.39 3.12
C THR A 133 23.23 -0.14 3.83
N GLN A 134 23.67 -0.29 5.08
CA GLN A 134 24.47 0.76 5.70
C GLN A 134 25.68 0.92 4.78
N LEU A 135 25.74 2.05 4.07
CA LEU A 135 26.98 2.50 3.49
C LEU A 135 27.92 2.67 4.69
N ASN A 136 28.81 1.70 4.90
CA ASN A 136 29.93 1.89 5.80
C ASN A 136 30.69 3.12 5.32
N GLN A 137 30.77 4.12 6.18
CA GLN A 137 31.67 5.26 6.05
C GLN A 137 33.12 4.80 6.13
#